data_AF-A0A1W6CRX0-F1
#
_entry.id   AF-A0A1W6CRX0-F1
#
_cell.length_a   1.000
_cell.length_b   1.000
_cell.length_c   1.000
_cell.angle_alpha   90.00
_cell.angle_beta   90.00
_cell.angle_gamma   90.00
#
_symmetry.space_group_name_H-M   'P 1'
#
loop_
_entity.id
_entity.type
_entity.pdbx_description
1 polymer ?
#
loop_
_entity_poly.entity_id
_entity_poly.type
_entity_poly.pdbx_seq_one_letter_code
_entity_poly.pdbx_strand_id
1 'polypeptide(L)'
;MVPPHLPAISRPMYSAERQMHERRAKAKSEATLDTLVAMITDMRGEISSLRIEVAALKQPSVATNLLVGEPVTDSGDDGAVVLLKAELHGLAKCIAETKLEIAAIRPSGPAGSDDHITIVANELDAVVAATEDATQSILDSVEAVDTMAQELRSHVSNAYAGGILNDISEKMTAILEACNFQDITGQRITKVVNTLKYVEQRVNAMIAIWGEEAAANDISSPKEDLREGDARLLNGPQLDGIGISQNDIDAMFG
;
A
#
# COMPACT_ATOMS: atom_id res chain seq x y z
N MET A 1 6.98 -51.97 1.21
CA MET A 1 5.70 -52.61 0.85
C MET A 1 4.61 -51.54 0.96
N VAL A 2 4.17 -50.97 -0.16
CA VAL A 2 3.15 -49.90 -0.26
C VAL A 2 2.03 -50.45 -1.15
N PRO A 3 0.73 -50.31 -0.80
CA PRO A 3 -0.35 -50.90 -1.58
C PRO A 3 -0.67 -50.05 -2.84
N PRO A 4 -1.22 -50.65 -3.91
CA PRO A 4 -1.44 -49.95 -5.18
C PRO A 4 -2.72 -49.10 -5.17
N HIS A 5 -2.65 -47.90 -5.74
CA HIS A 5 -3.78 -46.99 -5.95
C HIS A 5 -4.74 -47.53 -7.03
N LEU A 6 -6.05 -47.56 -6.74
CA LEU A 6 -7.11 -47.81 -7.73
C LEU A 6 -7.34 -46.55 -8.61
N PRO A 7 -7.66 -46.70 -9.91
CA PRO A 7 -7.98 -45.57 -10.77
C PRO A 7 -9.43 -45.09 -10.56
N ALA A 8 -9.63 -43.76 -10.59
CA ALA A 8 -10.94 -43.12 -10.48
C ALA A 8 -11.82 -43.42 -11.71
N ILE A 9 -12.99 -44.01 -11.48
CA ILE A 9 -13.98 -44.31 -12.51
C ILE A 9 -14.75 -43.02 -12.85
N SER A 10 -14.47 -42.42 -14.02
CA SER A 10 -15.25 -41.32 -14.57
C SER A 10 -16.60 -41.84 -15.07
N ARG A 11 -17.70 -41.44 -14.40
CA ARG A 11 -19.07 -41.76 -14.84
C ARG A 11 -19.44 -40.88 -16.05
N PRO A 12 -19.88 -41.44 -17.18
CA PRO A 12 -20.34 -40.63 -18.31
C PRO A 12 -21.64 -39.89 -17.94
N MET A 13 -21.63 -38.56 -18.04
CA MET A 13 -22.82 -37.71 -17.83
C MET A 13 -23.98 -38.13 -18.74
N TYR A 14 -25.16 -38.32 -18.16
CA TYR A 14 -26.38 -38.71 -18.89
C TYR A 14 -26.89 -37.54 -19.75
N SER A 15 -27.59 -37.85 -20.85
CA SER A 15 -28.05 -36.90 -21.88
C SER A 15 -28.86 -35.70 -21.34
N ALA A 16 -29.58 -35.88 -20.23
CA ALA A 16 -30.33 -34.81 -19.56
C ALA A 16 -29.43 -33.77 -18.88
N GLU A 17 -28.30 -34.18 -18.29
CA GLU A 17 -27.36 -33.27 -17.61
C GLU A 17 -26.60 -32.41 -18.62
N ARG A 18 -26.20 -32.98 -19.76
CA ARG A 18 -25.57 -32.22 -20.87
C ARG A 18 -26.50 -31.13 -21.40
N GLN A 19 -27.78 -31.45 -21.62
CA GLN A 19 -28.75 -30.48 -22.14
C GLN A 19 -29.02 -29.35 -21.14
N MET A 20 -28.97 -29.62 -19.83
CA MET A 20 -29.11 -28.59 -18.80
C MET A 20 -27.89 -27.65 -18.75
N HIS A 21 -26.68 -28.19 -18.85
CA HIS A 21 -25.45 -27.40 -18.90
C HIS A 21 -25.38 -26.52 -20.16
N GLU A 22 -25.79 -27.02 -21.33
CA GLU A 22 -25.85 -26.23 -22.56
C GLU A 22 -26.87 -25.10 -22.48
N ARG A 23 -28.06 -25.35 -21.91
CA ARG A 23 -29.06 -24.29 -21.68
C ARG A 23 -28.57 -23.24 -20.70
N ARG A 24 -27.87 -23.64 -19.63
CA ARG A 24 -27.30 -22.73 -18.63
C ARG A 24 -26.14 -21.90 -19.21
N ALA A 25 -25.30 -22.51 -20.05
CA ALA A 25 -24.23 -21.81 -20.76
C ALA A 25 -24.79 -20.80 -21.78
N LYS A 26 -25.82 -21.19 -22.54
CA LYS A 26 -26.50 -20.30 -23.49
C LYS A 26 -27.18 -19.12 -22.78
N ALA A 27 -27.93 -19.38 -21.72
CA ALA A 27 -28.57 -18.33 -20.92
C ALA A 27 -27.55 -17.38 -20.26
N LYS A 28 -26.40 -17.88 -19.81
CA LYS A 28 -25.33 -17.04 -19.27
C LYS A 28 -24.69 -16.16 -20.35
N SER A 29 -24.48 -16.70 -21.56
CA SER A 29 -23.98 -15.95 -22.72
C SER A 29 -24.95 -14.84 -23.17
N GLU A 30 -26.24 -15.16 -23.21
CA GLU A 30 -27.31 -14.23 -23.60
C GLU A 30 -27.45 -13.09 -22.57
N ALA A 31 -27.43 -13.43 -21.27
CA ALA A 31 -27.40 -12.43 -20.19
C ALA A 31 -26.17 -11.52 -20.24
N THR A 32 -24.98 -12.04 -20.60
CA THR A 32 -23.78 -11.21 -20.76
C THR A 32 -23.87 -10.28 -21.97
N LEU A 33 -24.52 -10.71 -23.05
CA LEU A 33 -24.67 -9.90 -24.27
C LEU A 33 -25.68 -8.77 -24.05
N ASP A 34 -26.79 -9.05 -23.37
CA ASP A 34 -27.77 -8.03 -22.98
C ASP A 34 -27.17 -6.98 -22.04
N THR A 35 -26.30 -7.42 -21.12
CA THR A 35 -25.57 -6.51 -20.22
C THR A 35 -24.64 -5.58 -21.00
N LEU A 36 -23.91 -6.12 -21.99
CA LEU A 36 -23.03 -5.33 -22.85
C LEU A 36 -23.81 -4.34 -23.73
N VAL A 37 -24.96 -4.74 -24.28
CA VAL A 37 -25.83 -3.86 -25.08
C VAL A 37 -26.42 -2.74 -24.22
N ALA A 38 -26.79 -3.02 -22.97
CA ALA A 38 -27.25 -2.00 -22.02
C ALA A 38 -26.15 -0.96 -21.74
N MET A 39 -24.92 -1.40 -21.43
CA MET A 39 -23.76 -0.52 -21.21
C MET A 39 -23.44 0.36 -22.44
N ILE A 40 -23.50 -0.22 -23.65
CA ILE A 40 -23.25 0.55 -24.89
C ILE A 40 -24.36 1.59 -25.13
N THR A 41 -25.60 1.26 -24.80
CA THR A 41 -26.74 2.17 -24.95
C THR A 41 -26.62 3.35 -23.99
N ASP A 42 -26.16 3.09 -22.76
CA ASP A 42 -25.94 4.09 -21.72
C ASP A 42 -24.80 5.06 -22.09
N MET A 43 -23.63 4.53 -22.46
CA MET A 43 -22.50 5.34 -22.95
C MET A 43 -22.87 6.22 -24.13
N ARG A 44 -23.72 5.72 -25.05
CA ARG A 44 -24.20 6.51 -26.19
C ARG A 44 -25.12 7.66 -25.74
N GLY A 45 -25.92 7.47 -24.70
CA GLY A 45 -26.74 8.52 -24.08
C GLY A 45 -25.88 9.61 -23.43
N GLU A 46 -24.83 9.23 -22.72
CA GLU A 46 -23.85 10.17 -22.14
C GLU A 46 -23.13 10.98 -23.24
N ILE A 47 -22.66 10.32 -24.30
CA ILE A 47 -22.02 10.99 -25.44
C ILE A 47 -22.98 11.95 -26.14
N SER A 48 -24.25 11.58 -26.30
CA SER A 48 -25.28 12.48 -26.85
C SER A 48 -25.50 13.71 -25.97
N SER A 49 -25.53 13.54 -24.65
CA SER A 49 -25.68 14.65 -23.69
C SER A 49 -24.48 15.59 -23.73
N LEU A 50 -23.25 15.06 -23.70
CA LEU A 50 -22.01 15.81 -23.86
C LEU A 50 -21.97 16.60 -25.18
N ARG A 51 -22.45 16.02 -26.28
CA ARG A 51 -22.51 16.72 -27.57
C ARG A 51 -23.47 17.91 -27.56
N ILE A 52 -24.60 17.80 -26.85
CA ILE A 52 -25.56 18.92 -26.71
C ILE A 52 -24.93 20.04 -25.88
N GLU A 53 -24.24 19.71 -24.79
CA GLU A 53 -23.58 20.68 -23.92
C GLU A 53 -22.45 21.42 -24.63
N VAL A 54 -21.62 20.69 -25.40
CA VAL A 54 -20.57 21.29 -26.24
C VAL A 54 -21.16 22.15 -27.37
N ALA A 55 -22.32 21.79 -27.92
CA ALA A 55 -23.00 22.60 -28.91
C ALA A 55 -23.57 23.90 -28.32
N ALA A 56 -24.04 23.86 -27.06
CA ALA A 56 -24.50 25.05 -26.33
C ALA A 56 -23.34 26.03 -26.05
N LEU A 57 -22.15 25.51 -25.75
CA LEU A 57 -20.95 26.34 -25.53
C LEU A 57 -20.36 26.97 -26.81
N LYS A 58 -20.73 26.47 -28.00
CA LYS A 58 -20.23 26.96 -29.30
C LYS A 58 -21.12 28.03 -29.96
N GLN A 59 -22.28 28.37 -29.39
CA GLN A 59 -23.09 29.45 -29.96
C GLN A 59 -22.56 30.82 -29.49
N PRO A 60 -22.08 31.69 -30.41
CA PRO A 60 -21.77 33.07 -30.04
C PRO A 60 -23.07 33.74 -29.60
N SER A 61 -23.04 34.29 -28.39
CA SER A 61 -24.16 35.03 -27.82
C SER A 61 -24.43 36.24 -28.71
N VAL A 62 -25.49 36.18 -29.53
CA VAL A 62 -26.02 37.35 -30.25
C VAL A 62 -26.74 38.21 -29.22
N ALA A 63 -25.97 38.97 -28.44
CA ALA A 63 -26.46 40.15 -27.76
C ALA A 63 -26.40 41.30 -28.78
N THR A 64 -27.57 41.68 -29.26
CA THR A 64 -27.83 42.89 -30.03
C THR A 64 -27.20 44.11 -29.36
N ASN A 65 -26.13 44.63 -29.96
CA ASN A 65 -25.75 46.03 -29.77
C ASN A 65 -25.59 46.65 -31.16
N LEU A 66 -26.60 47.43 -31.55
CA LEU A 66 -26.41 48.50 -32.53
C LEU A 66 -25.32 49.40 -31.96
N LEU A 67 -24.22 49.62 -32.68
CA LEU A 67 -23.57 50.91 -32.90
C LEU A 67 -22.40 50.68 -33.87
N VAL A 68 -22.38 51.49 -34.92
CA VAL A 68 -21.48 51.49 -36.08
C VAL A 68 -20.00 51.61 -35.70
N GLY A 69 -19.14 50.79 -36.31
CA GLY A 69 -17.67 50.92 -36.28
C GLY A 69 -16.99 49.78 -37.06
N GLU A 70 -16.04 50.13 -37.93
CA GLU A 70 -15.43 49.32 -39.00
C GLU A 70 -14.77 47.98 -38.60
N PRO A 71 -14.58 47.03 -39.55
CA PRO A 71 -13.86 45.79 -39.29
C PRO A 71 -12.35 46.04 -39.34
N VAL A 72 -11.70 46.10 -38.16
CA VAL A 72 -10.26 45.93 -38.06
C VAL A 72 -9.96 44.44 -38.18
N THR A 73 -9.31 44.07 -39.29
CA THR A 73 -8.71 42.76 -39.49
C THR A 73 -7.46 42.65 -38.61
N ASP A 74 -7.53 41.90 -37.51
CA ASP A 74 -6.34 41.34 -36.86
C ASP A 74 -6.60 39.86 -36.50
N SER A 75 -6.62 39.04 -37.54
CA SER A 75 -6.93 37.61 -37.48
C SER A 75 -5.64 36.80 -37.43
N GLY A 76 -4.92 36.88 -36.31
CA GLY A 76 -3.69 36.11 -36.10
C GLY A 76 -3.39 35.73 -34.65
N ASP A 77 -3.77 36.56 -33.68
CA ASP A 77 -3.36 36.40 -32.27
C ASP A 77 -4.46 35.84 -31.36
N ASP A 78 -5.74 36.12 -31.66
CA ASP A 78 -6.86 35.76 -30.78
C ASP A 78 -7.06 34.23 -30.65
N GLY A 79 -6.76 33.47 -31.71
CA GLY A 79 -6.79 32.01 -31.66
C GLY A 79 -5.69 31.40 -30.77
N ALA A 80 -4.51 32.02 -30.73
CA ALA A 80 -3.41 31.60 -29.87
C ALA A 80 -3.70 31.94 -28.40
N VAL A 81 -4.29 33.12 -28.13
CA VAL A 81 -4.73 33.53 -26.80
C VAL A 81 -5.84 32.61 -26.27
N VAL A 82 -6.80 32.22 -27.12
CA VAL A 82 -7.86 31.27 -26.75
C VAL A 82 -7.30 29.88 -26.46
N LEU A 83 -6.33 29.40 -27.26
CA LEU A 83 -5.65 28.12 -27.03
C LEU A 83 -4.87 28.14 -25.72
N LEU A 84 -4.06 29.17 -25.49
CA LEU A 84 -3.30 29.35 -24.24
C LEU A 84 -4.22 29.40 -23.02
N LYS A 85 -5.35 30.10 -23.12
CA LYS A 85 -6.36 30.15 -22.04
C LYS A 85 -6.97 28.78 -21.76
N ALA A 86 -7.24 27.98 -22.79
CA ALA A 86 -7.73 26.61 -22.64
C ALA A 86 -6.68 25.69 -22.01
N GLU A 87 -5.41 25.81 -22.41
CA GLU A 87 -4.29 25.08 -21.80
C GLU A 87 -4.08 25.47 -20.33
N LEU A 88 -4.16 26.76 -19.99
CA LEU A 88 -4.07 27.26 -18.61
C LEU A 88 -5.22 26.71 -17.74
N HIS A 89 -6.44 26.64 -18.29
CA HIS A 89 -7.56 26.00 -17.62
C HIS A 89 -7.34 24.51 -17.41
N GLY A 90 -6.79 23.81 -18.40
CA GLY A 90 -6.42 22.39 -18.28
C GLY A 90 -5.38 22.16 -17.17
N LEU A 91 -4.34 22.99 -17.11
CA LEU A 91 -3.33 22.96 -16.05
C LEU A 91 -3.94 23.25 -14.68
N ALA A 92 -4.79 24.27 -14.58
CA ALA A 92 -5.48 24.59 -13.33
C ALA A 92 -6.35 23.43 -12.83
N LYS A 93 -7.05 22.74 -13.74
CA LYS A 93 -7.84 21.54 -13.42
C LYS A 93 -6.96 20.39 -12.92
N CYS A 94 -5.87 20.06 -13.63
CA CYS A 94 -4.94 19.03 -13.19
C CYS A 94 -4.32 19.35 -11.82
N ILE A 95 -3.99 20.61 -11.55
CA ILE A 95 -3.50 21.04 -10.23
C ILE A 95 -4.56 20.82 -9.16
N ALA A 96 -5.84 21.13 -9.44
CA ALA A 96 -6.93 20.91 -8.50
C ALA A 96 -7.15 19.41 -8.20
N GLU A 97 -7.09 18.55 -9.21
CA GLU A 97 -7.18 17.09 -9.05
C GLU A 97 -6.00 16.56 -8.22
N THR A 98 -4.76 16.99 -8.55
CA THR A 98 -3.55 16.61 -7.80
C THR A 98 -3.60 17.06 -6.34
N LYS A 99 -4.17 18.24 -6.07
CA LYS A 99 -4.37 18.74 -4.70
C LYS A 99 -5.28 17.81 -3.89
N LEU A 100 -6.36 17.31 -4.48
CA LEU A 100 -7.28 16.37 -3.82
C LEU A 100 -6.61 15.03 -3.56
N GLU A 101 -5.84 14.50 -4.52
CA GLU A 101 -5.08 13.26 -4.34
C GLU A 101 -4.05 13.38 -3.22
N ILE A 102 -3.32 14.50 -3.13
CA ILE A 102 -2.36 14.75 -2.06
C ILE A 102 -3.03 14.95 -0.70
N ALA A 103 -4.17 15.64 -0.66
CA ALA A 103 -4.97 15.78 0.56
C ALA A 103 -5.41 14.41 1.08
N ALA A 104 -5.78 13.48 0.19
CA ALA A 104 -6.16 12.11 0.57
C ALA A 104 -5.01 11.25 1.10
N ILE A 105 -3.74 11.62 0.82
CA ILE A 105 -2.56 10.93 1.37
C ILE A 105 -2.39 11.24 2.86
N ARG A 106 -2.84 12.41 3.34
CA ARG A 106 -2.93 12.68 4.79
C ARG A 106 -4.26 12.11 5.30
N PRO A 107 -4.26 11.18 6.27
CA PRO A 107 -5.49 10.90 7.00
C PRO A 107 -5.91 12.18 7.72
N SER A 108 -7.13 12.63 7.44
CA SER A 108 -7.75 13.80 8.06
C SER A 108 -7.83 13.61 9.58
N GLY A 109 -6.89 14.19 10.31
CA GLY A 109 -6.99 14.37 11.75
C GLY A 109 -6.73 15.84 12.09
N PRO A 110 -7.22 16.32 13.25
CA PRO A 110 -7.09 17.72 13.63
C PRO A 110 -5.62 18.14 13.58
N ALA A 111 -5.35 19.38 13.14
CA ALA A 111 -4.01 19.93 13.02
C ALA A 111 -3.18 19.65 14.29
N GLY A 112 -2.31 18.63 14.22
CA GLY A 112 -1.54 18.11 15.35
C GLY A 112 -1.68 16.61 15.64
N SER A 113 -2.58 15.87 14.99
CA SER A 113 -2.57 14.39 15.03
C SER A 113 -1.46 13.88 14.12
N ASP A 114 -0.55 13.09 14.69
CA ASP A 114 0.60 12.47 14.03
C ASP A 114 0.32 12.07 12.57
N ASP A 115 1.15 12.56 11.65
CA ASP A 115 1.13 12.13 10.26
C ASP A 115 1.34 10.60 10.24
N HIS A 116 0.39 9.85 9.69
CA HIS A 116 0.44 8.37 9.63
C HIS A 116 1.76 7.84 9.04
N ILE A 117 2.41 8.61 8.17
CA ILE A 117 3.73 8.27 7.64
C ILE A 117 4.80 8.31 8.74
N THR A 118 4.77 9.30 9.63
CA THR A 118 5.63 9.38 10.80
C THR A 118 5.40 8.20 11.75
N ILE A 119 4.15 7.81 11.99
CA ILE A 119 3.83 6.62 12.83
C ILE A 119 4.44 5.36 12.22
N VAL A 120 4.18 5.10 10.95
CA VAL A 120 4.72 3.92 10.25
C VAL A 120 6.24 3.94 10.19
N ALA A 121 6.85 5.12 10.01
CA ALA A 121 8.29 5.27 10.07
C ALA A 121 8.87 4.91 11.45
N ASN A 122 8.23 5.38 12.52
CA ASN A 122 8.64 5.07 13.89
C ASN A 122 8.44 3.57 14.23
N GLU A 123 7.35 2.96 13.76
CA GLU A 123 7.14 1.50 13.89
C GLU A 123 8.22 0.70 13.16
N LEU A 124 8.60 1.13 11.94
CA LEU A 124 9.69 0.49 11.20
C LEU A 124 11.05 0.67 11.88
N ASP A 125 11.35 1.85 12.43
CA ASP A 125 12.56 2.10 13.22
C ASP A 125 12.58 1.19 14.47
N ALA A 126 11.44 1.00 15.16
CA ALA A 126 11.31 0.09 16.30
C ALA A 126 11.49 -1.38 15.92
N VAL A 127 11.00 -1.80 14.75
CA VAL A 127 11.24 -3.15 14.22
C VAL A 127 12.73 -3.37 13.97
N VAL A 128 13.44 -2.41 13.37
CA VAL A 128 14.88 -2.52 13.15
C VAL A 128 15.60 -2.70 14.49
N ALA A 129 15.35 -1.83 15.47
CA ALA A 129 15.95 -1.92 16.79
C ALA A 129 15.68 -3.27 17.48
N ALA A 130 14.42 -3.72 17.50
CA ALA A 130 14.06 -5.01 18.08
C ALA A 130 14.77 -6.19 17.37
N THR A 131 14.97 -6.11 16.06
CA THR A 131 15.72 -7.14 15.32
C THR A 131 17.22 -7.10 15.56
N GLU A 132 17.80 -5.92 15.81
CA GLU A 132 19.20 -5.76 16.23
C GLU A 132 19.43 -6.35 17.61
N ASP A 133 18.57 -6.03 18.58
CA ASP A 133 18.64 -6.56 19.94
C ASP A 133 18.49 -8.09 19.96
N ALA A 134 17.52 -8.62 19.22
CA ALA A 134 17.33 -10.06 19.09
C ALA A 134 18.55 -10.75 18.46
N THR A 135 19.17 -10.13 17.45
CA THR A 135 20.36 -10.69 16.80
C THR A 135 21.56 -10.65 17.74
N GLN A 136 21.75 -9.56 18.50
CA GLN A 136 22.80 -9.48 19.51
C GLN A 136 22.64 -10.59 20.57
N SER A 137 21.43 -10.82 21.06
CA SER A 137 21.16 -11.90 22.02
C SER A 137 21.45 -13.30 21.44
N ILE A 138 21.20 -13.52 20.15
CA ILE A 138 21.57 -14.76 19.45
C ILE A 138 23.09 -14.90 19.39
N LEU A 139 23.82 -13.84 19.01
CA LEU A 139 25.28 -13.86 18.93
C LEU A 139 25.90 -14.17 20.30
N ASP A 140 25.46 -13.50 21.35
CA ASP A 140 25.91 -13.73 22.73
C ASP A 140 25.67 -15.18 23.18
N SER A 141 24.50 -15.73 22.82
CA SER A 141 24.16 -17.12 23.14
C SER A 141 25.04 -18.13 22.39
N VAL A 142 25.34 -17.86 21.12
CA VAL A 142 26.22 -18.69 20.29
C VAL A 142 27.65 -18.68 20.84
N GLU A 143 28.17 -17.51 21.21
CA GLU A 143 29.50 -17.38 21.83
C GLU A 143 29.59 -18.11 23.18
N ALA A 144 28.54 -18.01 24.01
CA ALA A 144 28.47 -18.73 25.27
C ALA A 144 28.48 -20.26 25.06
N VAL A 145 27.72 -20.76 24.07
CA VAL A 145 27.69 -22.18 23.74
C VAL A 145 29.04 -22.67 23.20
N ASP A 146 29.69 -21.91 22.32
CA ASP A 146 31.00 -22.29 21.80
C ASP A 146 32.06 -22.31 22.91
N THR A 147 32.03 -21.34 23.84
CA THR A 147 32.93 -21.33 25.02
C THR A 147 32.73 -22.58 25.89
N MET A 148 31.48 -22.95 26.18
CA MET A 148 31.17 -24.17 26.93
C MET A 148 31.64 -25.43 26.19
N ALA A 149 31.49 -25.48 24.86
CA ALA A 149 31.96 -26.60 24.05
C ALA A 149 33.50 -26.73 24.07
N GLN A 150 34.22 -25.60 24.01
CA GLN A 150 35.67 -25.56 24.12
C GLN A 150 36.15 -25.98 25.53
N GLU A 151 35.47 -25.55 26.59
CA GLU A 151 35.78 -25.98 27.96
C GLU A 151 35.60 -27.50 28.12
N LEU A 152 34.44 -28.03 27.68
CA LEU A 152 34.16 -29.46 27.68
C LEU A 152 35.19 -30.27 26.90
N ARG A 153 35.70 -29.74 25.79
CA ARG A 153 36.72 -30.40 24.98
C ARG A 153 38.00 -30.68 25.78
N SER A 154 38.37 -29.81 26.72
CA SER A 154 39.55 -30.02 27.57
C SER A 154 39.38 -31.14 28.61
N HIS A 155 38.13 -31.55 28.88
CA HIS A 155 37.77 -32.57 29.87
C HIS A 155 37.35 -33.92 29.26
N VAL A 156 37.16 -33.98 27.95
CA VAL A 156 36.71 -35.18 27.23
C VAL A 156 37.89 -35.88 26.56
N SER A 157 38.15 -37.13 26.96
CA SER A 157 39.15 -38.01 26.35
C SER A 157 38.57 -38.99 25.33
N ASN A 158 37.24 -39.04 25.19
CA ASN A 158 36.54 -39.89 24.22
C ASN A 158 36.52 -39.23 22.82
N ALA A 159 37.10 -39.91 21.83
CA ALA A 159 37.15 -39.45 20.45
C ALA A 159 35.77 -39.18 19.82
N TYR A 160 34.74 -39.96 20.18
CA TYR A 160 33.38 -39.76 19.66
C TYR A 160 32.77 -38.45 20.19
N ALA A 161 32.88 -38.21 21.50
CA ALA A 161 32.40 -36.98 22.11
C ALA A 161 33.21 -35.75 21.64
N GLY A 162 34.51 -35.92 21.40
CA GLY A 162 35.35 -34.90 20.75
C GLY A 162 34.93 -34.60 19.31
N GLY A 163 34.37 -35.57 18.58
CA GLY A 163 33.76 -35.35 17.25
C GLY A 163 32.52 -34.47 17.34
N ILE A 164 31.57 -34.81 18.23
CA ILE A 164 30.34 -34.04 18.43
C ILE A 164 30.65 -32.58 18.81
N LEU A 165 31.62 -32.36 19.69
CA LEU A 165 32.02 -31.00 20.08
C LEU A 165 32.61 -30.20 18.89
N ASN A 166 33.18 -30.84 17.87
CA ASN A 166 33.70 -30.15 16.68
C ASN A 166 32.52 -29.74 15.80
N ASP A 167 31.57 -30.66 15.62
CA ASP A 167 30.35 -30.39 14.88
C ASP A 167 29.57 -29.22 15.51
N ILE A 168 29.51 -29.15 16.85
CA ILE A 168 28.90 -28.02 17.57
C ILE A 168 29.61 -26.70 17.22
N SER A 169 30.92 -26.61 17.34
CA SER A 169 31.67 -25.38 17.00
C SER A 169 31.52 -24.98 15.53
N GLU A 170 31.47 -25.95 14.61
CA GLU A 170 31.21 -25.69 13.19
C GLU A 170 29.80 -25.12 12.97
N LYS A 171 28.78 -25.65 13.66
CA LYS A 171 27.42 -25.11 13.61
C LYS A 171 27.32 -23.71 14.23
N MET A 172 28.02 -23.44 15.33
CA MET A 172 28.06 -22.12 15.94
C MET A 172 28.68 -21.10 14.97
N THR A 173 29.80 -21.44 14.33
CA THR A 173 30.44 -20.61 13.29
C THR A 173 29.47 -20.30 12.14
N ALA A 174 28.75 -21.32 11.64
CA ALA A 174 27.78 -21.12 10.57
C ALA A 174 26.62 -20.18 10.96
N ILE A 175 26.21 -20.18 12.23
CA ILE A 175 25.19 -19.25 12.73
C ILE A 175 25.74 -17.81 12.74
N LEU A 176 26.97 -17.60 13.23
CA LEU A 176 27.62 -16.28 13.23
C LEU A 176 27.70 -15.70 11.80
N GLU A 177 28.07 -16.53 10.82
CA GLU A 177 28.12 -16.13 9.41
C GLU A 177 26.72 -15.79 8.85
N ALA A 178 25.69 -16.53 9.24
CA ALA A 178 24.32 -16.27 8.80
C ALA A 178 23.75 -14.96 9.37
N CYS A 179 24.08 -14.63 10.63
CA CYS A 179 23.65 -13.38 11.27
C CYS A 179 24.27 -12.12 10.61
N ASN A 180 25.39 -12.24 9.89
CA ASN A 180 26.03 -11.13 9.18
C ASN A 180 25.12 -10.50 8.08
N PHE A 181 24.09 -11.22 7.60
CA PHE A 181 23.15 -10.68 6.61
C PHE A 181 22.13 -9.70 7.20
N GLN A 182 22.00 -9.65 8.53
CA GLN A 182 21.05 -8.78 9.23
C GLN A 182 21.40 -7.30 9.08
N ASP A 183 22.70 -6.94 9.08
CA ASP A 183 23.18 -5.56 8.89
C ASP A 183 22.70 -4.94 7.56
N ILE A 184 22.75 -5.70 6.46
CA ILE A 184 22.25 -5.25 5.15
C ILE A 184 20.73 -5.03 5.20
N THR A 185 19.99 -5.82 5.97
CA THR A 185 18.53 -5.70 6.09
C THR A 185 18.16 -4.46 6.90
N GLY A 186 18.84 -4.21 8.04
CA GLY A 186 18.67 -2.99 8.83
C GLY A 186 18.94 -1.74 8.00
N GLN A 187 20.08 -1.68 7.30
CA GLN A 187 20.41 -0.56 6.41
C GLN A 187 19.38 -0.32 5.31
N ARG A 188 18.83 -1.39 4.71
CA ARG A 188 17.79 -1.27 3.68
C ARG A 188 16.49 -0.70 4.24
N ILE A 189 16.07 -1.15 5.43
CA ILE A 189 14.86 -0.62 6.09
C ILE A 189 15.06 0.85 6.45
N THR A 190 16.19 1.21 7.07
CA THR A 190 16.54 2.60 7.40
C THR A 190 16.50 3.50 6.16
N LYS A 191 16.99 3.00 5.01
CA LYS A 191 16.90 3.74 3.73
C LYS A 191 15.45 3.95 3.27
N VAL A 192 14.60 2.94 3.41
CA VAL A 192 13.17 3.04 3.09
C VAL A 192 12.50 4.06 4.00
N VAL A 193 12.73 4.00 5.32
CA VAL A 193 12.19 4.94 6.30
C VAL A 193 12.59 6.38 5.96
N ASN A 194 13.88 6.62 5.68
CA ASN A 194 14.35 7.96 5.29
C ASN A 194 13.72 8.46 3.99
N THR A 195 13.42 7.55 3.05
CA THR A 195 12.73 7.90 1.80
C THR A 195 11.28 8.31 2.08
N LEU A 196 10.59 7.60 2.98
CA LEU A 196 9.22 7.96 3.39
C LEU A 196 9.19 9.33 4.10
N LYS A 197 10.11 9.59 5.03
CA LYS A 197 10.28 10.90 5.69
C LYS A 197 10.53 12.02 4.66
N TYR A 198 11.32 11.75 3.62
CA TYR A 198 11.55 12.71 2.54
C TYR A 198 10.28 13.01 1.72
N VAL A 199 9.51 11.99 1.37
CA VAL A 199 8.23 12.15 0.64
C VAL A 199 7.24 12.98 1.45
N GLU A 200 7.11 12.69 2.75
CA GLU A 200 6.27 13.45 3.68
C GLU A 200 6.65 14.94 3.74
N GLN A 201 7.94 15.25 3.88
CA GLN A 201 8.41 16.65 3.86
C GLN A 201 8.05 17.39 2.57
N ARG A 202 8.07 16.71 1.41
CA ARG A 202 7.69 17.30 0.13
C ARG A 202 6.18 17.51 0.03
N VAL A 203 5.39 16.55 0.48
CA VAL A 203 3.93 16.66 0.57
C VAL A 203 3.54 17.83 1.48
N ASN A 204 4.13 17.92 2.67
CA ASN A 204 3.87 19.00 3.62
C ASN A 204 4.29 20.37 3.06
N ALA A 205 5.40 20.45 2.32
CA ALA A 205 5.80 21.68 1.63
C ALA A 205 4.81 22.08 0.52
N MET A 206 4.29 21.13 -0.27
CA MET A 206 3.28 21.40 -1.29
C MET A 206 1.99 21.93 -0.67
N ILE A 207 1.53 21.33 0.43
CA ILE A 207 0.35 21.77 1.18
C ILE A 207 0.56 23.19 1.74
N ALA A 208 1.71 23.48 2.33
CA ALA A 208 2.04 24.80 2.87
C ALA A 208 1.99 25.90 1.79
N ILE A 209 2.40 25.59 0.56
CA ILE A 209 2.31 26.51 -0.58
C ILE A 209 0.86 26.71 -1.03
N TRP A 210 -0.01 25.72 -0.86
CA TRP A 210 -1.40 25.75 -1.35
C TRP A 210 -2.42 26.37 -0.39
N GLY A 211 -2.10 26.51 0.90
CA GLY A 211 -2.93 27.17 1.90
C GLY A 211 -4.06 26.30 2.48
N GLU A 212 -4.53 26.67 3.68
CA GLU A 212 -5.53 25.92 4.50
C GLU A 212 -6.90 25.72 3.83
N GLU A 213 -7.24 26.46 2.77
CA GLU A 213 -8.55 26.37 2.10
C GLU A 213 -8.83 25.00 1.45
N ALA A 214 -7.79 24.22 1.12
CA ALA A 214 -7.94 22.86 0.61
C ALA A 214 -8.07 21.80 1.73
N ALA A 215 -7.63 22.11 2.96
CA ALA A 215 -7.60 21.17 4.08
C ALA A 215 -8.89 21.18 4.91
N ALA A 216 -9.72 22.21 4.79
CA ALA A 216 -10.88 22.42 5.66
C ALA A 216 -12.15 21.60 5.28
N ASN A 217 -12.20 20.98 4.10
CA ASN A 217 -13.47 20.48 3.54
C ASN A 217 -13.65 18.95 3.51
N ASP A 218 -12.76 18.15 4.10
CA ASP A 218 -13.02 16.69 4.15
C ASP A 218 -12.58 16.06 5.48
N ILE A 219 -13.48 16.14 6.44
CA ILE A 219 -13.41 15.43 7.72
C ILE A 219 -13.80 13.97 7.45
N SER A 220 -12.85 13.16 7.00
CA SER A 220 -12.99 11.72 7.07
C SER A 220 -12.80 11.29 8.52
N SER A 221 -13.87 10.75 9.12
CA SER A 221 -13.90 10.17 10.46
C SER A 221 -12.75 9.16 10.67
N PRO A 222 -12.29 8.92 11.92
CA PRO A 222 -11.31 7.89 12.21
C PRO A 222 -11.75 6.56 11.58
N LYS A 223 -10.94 5.99 10.69
CA LYS A 223 -11.21 4.65 10.14
C LYS A 223 -11.17 3.67 11.31
N GLU A 224 -12.31 3.07 11.64
CA GLU A 224 -12.36 1.94 12.56
C GLU A 224 -11.40 0.84 12.09
N ASP A 225 -10.72 0.18 13.03
CA ASP A 225 -9.85 -0.94 12.71
C ASP A 225 -10.69 -2.11 12.17
N LEU A 226 -10.67 -2.30 10.85
CA LEU A 226 -11.44 -3.32 10.13
C LEU A 226 -10.77 -4.71 10.17
N ARG A 227 -9.65 -4.89 10.90
CA ARG A 227 -8.96 -6.18 10.99
C ARG A 227 -9.75 -7.15 11.86
N GLU A 228 -10.06 -8.33 11.30
CA GLU A 228 -10.77 -9.41 11.99
C GLU A 228 -9.84 -10.55 12.40
N GLY A 229 -10.21 -11.28 13.45
CA GLY A 229 -9.51 -12.49 13.90
C GLY A 229 -8.06 -12.24 14.36
N ASP A 230 -7.15 -13.14 13.99
CA ASP A 230 -5.73 -13.12 14.38
C ASP A 230 -4.99 -11.86 13.87
N ALA A 231 -5.46 -11.24 12.79
CA ALA A 231 -4.91 -10.01 12.27
C ALA A 231 -5.04 -8.82 13.25
N ARG A 232 -6.01 -8.90 14.19
CA ARG A 232 -6.18 -7.92 15.26
C ARG A 232 -5.24 -8.17 16.46
N LEU A 233 -4.66 -9.37 16.54
CA LEU A 233 -3.71 -9.75 17.59
C LEU A 233 -2.25 -9.44 17.20
N LEU A 234 -2.00 -9.29 15.90
CA LEU A 234 -0.71 -8.88 15.35
C LEU A 234 -0.49 -7.38 15.60
N ASN A 235 0.05 -7.07 16.76
CA ASN A 235 0.59 -5.76 17.08
C ASN A 235 2.11 -5.78 16.83
N GLY A 236 2.63 -4.71 16.25
CA GLY A 236 4.08 -4.52 16.14
C GLY A 236 4.74 -4.42 17.52
N PRO A 237 6.09 -4.46 17.58
CA PRO A 237 6.81 -4.20 18.81
C PRO A 237 6.33 -2.88 19.44
N GLN A 238 6.04 -2.89 20.74
CA GLN A 238 5.51 -1.72 21.44
C GLN A 238 6.59 -0.63 21.49
N LEU A 239 6.22 0.57 21.05
CA LEU A 239 7.05 1.77 21.21
C LEU A 239 7.25 2.08 22.70
N ASP A 240 8.44 2.57 23.04
CA ASP A 240 8.80 2.94 24.41
C ASP A 240 7.78 3.93 25.00
N GLY A 241 7.23 3.57 26.16
CA GLY A 241 6.25 4.37 26.91
C GLY A 241 4.78 4.17 26.54
N ILE A 242 4.47 3.34 25.53
CA ILE A 242 3.08 3.00 25.15
C ILE A 242 2.68 1.60 25.66
N GLY A 243 3.65 0.79 26.10
CA GLY A 243 3.40 -0.54 26.62
C GLY A 243 2.76 -0.57 28.00
N ILE A 244 1.95 -1.61 28.26
CA ILE A 244 1.44 -1.91 29.60
C ILE A 244 2.66 -2.25 30.47
N SER A 245 2.88 -1.48 31.54
CA SER A 245 4.03 -1.72 32.41
C SER A 245 3.83 -3.00 33.22
N GLN A 246 4.91 -3.67 33.63
CA GLN A 246 4.81 -4.86 34.48
C GLN A 246 4.04 -4.58 35.78
N ASN A 247 4.11 -3.34 36.30
CA ASN A 247 3.34 -2.91 37.46
C ASN A 247 1.83 -2.87 37.17
N ASP A 248 1.42 -2.51 35.95
CA ASP A 248 0.02 -2.51 35.54
C ASP A 248 -0.49 -3.93 35.32
N ILE A 249 0.36 -4.83 34.81
CA ILE A 249 0.06 -6.28 34.69
C ILE A 249 -0.15 -6.88 36.09
N ASP A 250 0.76 -6.60 37.03
CA ASP A 250 0.67 -7.11 38.39
C ASP A 250 -0.58 -6.58 39.12
N ALA A 251 -1.02 -5.35 38.85
CA ALA A 251 -2.26 -4.79 39.39
C ALA A 251 -3.54 -5.40 38.79
N MET A 252 -3.46 -6.03 37.61
CA MET A 252 -4.60 -6.71 36.98
C MET A 252 -4.77 -8.17 37.42
N PHE A 253 -3.70 -8.80 37.90
CA PHE A 253 -3.68 -10.24 38.24
C PHE A 253 -3.32 -10.55 39.71
N GLY A 254 -2.98 -9.55 40.52
CA GLY A 254 -2.73 -9.65 41.96
C GLY A 254 -3.88 -9.14 42.82
#